data_AF-A0A0S7XPH8-F1
#
_entry.id   AF-A0A0S7XPH8-F1
#
_cell.length_a   1.000
_cell.length_b   1.000
_cell.length_c   1.000
_cell.angle_alpha   90.00
_cell.angle_beta   90.00
_cell.angle_gamma   90.00
#
_symmetry.space_group_name_H-M   'P 1'
#
loop_
_entity.id
_entity.type
_entity.pdbx_description
1 polymer ?
#
loop_
_entity_poly.entity_id
_entity_poly.type
_entity_poly.pdbx_seq_one_letter_code
_entity_poly.pdbx_strand_id
1 'polypeptide(L)'
;MADEASHWAAKAEATKRAVLEKMWDPEQEQFFDVDSRTMKRSTYEPSVCFYPFLTDITGPEHLGAIRNRLLNPEKFWTKWPVPTSSIDDPFFDPEAEWKGRRMSCPWTGRVWPMTNSHVAEALARAALRLDRRLAEPAAELITRFIKMMFFDQDLDRPNCYEHYNPFTGMPCLYRGVDDYQHSWVVDLIIKYVAGVQPQPTPTLVVDPLPFGLKQFTLDRVRYKGHWVKVTWSEKGGLRVFVDGKQAARRPRLERIEVPL
;
A
#
# COMPACT_ATOMS: atom_id res chain seq x y z
N MET A 1 -0.98 -2.43 -34.06
CA MET A 1 -0.93 -1.54 -32.87
C MET A 1 -2.31 -1.09 -32.38
N ALA A 2 -3.20 -0.51 -33.21
CA ALA A 2 -4.57 -0.15 -32.77
C ALA A 2 -5.43 -1.37 -32.37
N ASP A 3 -5.22 -2.51 -33.04
CA ASP A 3 -5.90 -3.78 -32.78
C ASP A 3 -5.52 -4.39 -31.41
N GLU A 4 -4.22 -4.43 -31.08
CA GLU A 4 -3.74 -4.95 -29.80
C GLU A 4 -4.15 -4.08 -28.60
N ALA A 5 -4.06 -2.75 -28.72
CA ALA A 5 -4.46 -1.85 -27.64
C ALA A 5 -5.96 -2.01 -27.31
N SER A 6 -6.80 -2.12 -28.35
CA SER A 6 -8.24 -2.34 -28.20
C SER A 6 -8.55 -3.71 -27.58
N HIS A 7 -7.83 -4.75 -27.99
CA HIS A 7 -7.95 -6.10 -27.40
C HIS A 7 -7.65 -6.13 -25.91
N TRP A 8 -6.55 -5.51 -25.48
CA TRP A 8 -6.19 -5.45 -24.06
C TRP A 8 -7.15 -4.57 -23.25
N ALA A 9 -7.63 -3.46 -23.81
CA ALA A 9 -8.65 -2.63 -23.19
C ALA A 9 -9.96 -3.41 -22.97
N ALA A 10 -10.40 -4.18 -23.97
CA ALA A 10 -11.59 -5.03 -23.85
C ALA A 10 -11.43 -6.10 -22.76
N LYS A 11 -10.24 -6.72 -22.63
CA LYS A 11 -9.94 -7.67 -21.55
C LYS A 11 -9.91 -7.02 -20.16
N ALA A 12 -9.34 -5.82 -20.05
CA ALA A 12 -9.31 -5.07 -18.80
C ALA A 12 -10.74 -4.76 -18.34
N GLU A 13 -11.59 -4.28 -19.24
CA GLU A 13 -12.99 -3.97 -18.94
C GLU A 13 -13.80 -5.23 -18.56
N ALA A 14 -13.61 -6.34 -19.28
CA ALA A 14 -14.25 -7.61 -18.94
C ALA A 14 -13.80 -8.12 -17.55
N THR A 15 -12.52 -7.97 -17.21
CA THR A 15 -11.97 -8.35 -15.91
C THR A 15 -12.53 -7.46 -14.80
N LYS A 16 -12.53 -6.13 -15.01
CA LYS A 16 -13.12 -5.16 -14.08
C LYS A 16 -14.57 -5.51 -13.77
N ARG A 17 -15.38 -5.74 -14.81
CA ARG A 17 -16.79 -6.13 -14.65
C ARG A 17 -16.93 -7.43 -13.86
N ALA A 18 -16.13 -8.46 -14.16
CA ALA A 18 -16.18 -9.74 -13.43
C ALA A 18 -15.82 -9.57 -11.94
N VAL A 19 -14.79 -8.78 -11.62
CA VAL A 19 -14.41 -8.51 -10.22
C VAL A 19 -15.54 -7.78 -9.49
N LEU A 20 -16.11 -6.74 -10.09
CA LEU A 20 -17.19 -5.97 -9.47
C LEU A 20 -18.48 -6.78 -9.32
N GLU A 21 -18.85 -7.60 -10.31
CA GLU A 21 -20.09 -8.38 -10.24
C GLU A 21 -19.99 -9.60 -9.32
N LYS A 22 -18.83 -10.26 -9.30
CA LYS A 22 -18.68 -11.56 -8.64
C LYS A 22 -18.03 -11.46 -7.27
N MET A 23 -17.04 -10.59 -7.11
CA MET A 23 -16.22 -10.53 -5.89
C MET A 23 -16.71 -9.46 -4.91
N TRP A 24 -17.20 -8.31 -5.38
CA TRP A 24 -17.72 -7.26 -4.50
C TRP A 24 -19.03 -7.71 -3.85
N ASP A 25 -19.10 -7.60 -2.53
CA ASP A 25 -20.32 -7.73 -1.74
C ASP A 25 -20.69 -6.33 -1.21
N PRO A 26 -21.81 -5.73 -1.65
CA PRO A 26 -22.22 -4.39 -1.23
C PRO A 26 -22.77 -4.36 0.19
N GLU A 27 -23.29 -5.47 0.74
CA GLU A 27 -23.80 -5.52 2.12
C GLU A 27 -22.63 -5.57 3.11
N GLN A 28 -21.59 -6.30 2.74
CA GLN A 28 -20.36 -6.40 3.54
C GLN A 28 -19.32 -5.33 3.19
N GLU A 29 -19.54 -4.54 2.13
CA GLU A 29 -18.59 -3.55 1.60
C GLU A 29 -17.17 -4.11 1.45
N GLN A 30 -17.03 -5.30 0.86
CA GLN A 30 -15.74 -5.99 0.73
C GLN A 30 -15.68 -6.86 -0.54
N PHE A 31 -14.47 -7.06 -1.07
CA PHE A 31 -14.21 -8.05 -2.11
C PHE A 31 -13.90 -9.42 -1.49
N PHE A 32 -14.52 -10.47 -2.02
CA PHE A 32 -14.27 -11.86 -1.63
C PHE A 32 -13.75 -12.67 -2.81
N ASP A 33 -12.88 -13.64 -2.50
CA ASP A 33 -12.58 -14.71 -3.45
C ASP A 33 -13.86 -15.49 -3.77
N VAL A 34 -13.93 -16.07 -4.96
CA VAL A 34 -15.05 -16.89 -5.41
C VAL A 34 -14.59 -18.29 -5.75
N ASP A 35 -15.40 -19.28 -5.41
CA ASP A 35 -15.20 -20.65 -5.88
C ASP A 35 -15.37 -20.69 -7.40
N SER A 36 -14.40 -21.23 -8.13
CA SER A 36 -14.38 -21.16 -9.59
C SER A 36 -15.44 -22.03 -10.29
N ARG A 37 -16.07 -22.97 -9.57
CA ARG A 37 -17.09 -23.87 -10.12
C ARG A 37 -18.50 -23.32 -9.89
N THR A 38 -18.72 -22.73 -8.72
CA THR A 38 -20.04 -22.27 -8.25
C THR A 38 -20.19 -20.76 -8.30
N MET A 39 -19.08 -20.02 -8.40
CA MET A 39 -18.99 -18.57 -8.28
C MET A 39 -19.54 -18.03 -6.95
N LYS A 40 -19.68 -18.89 -5.93
CA LYS A 40 -20.06 -18.48 -4.59
C LYS A 40 -18.87 -17.79 -3.91
N ARG A 41 -19.12 -16.65 -3.27
CA ARG A 41 -18.12 -15.94 -2.46
C ARG A 41 -17.66 -16.80 -1.28
N SER A 42 -16.37 -16.72 -1.00
CA SER A 42 -15.74 -17.23 0.21
C SER A 42 -16.33 -16.59 1.46
N THR A 43 -16.31 -17.32 2.58
CA THR A 43 -16.69 -16.82 3.91
C THR A 43 -15.50 -16.33 4.73
N TYR A 44 -14.31 -16.31 4.13
CA TYR A 44 -13.07 -15.87 4.77
C TYR A 44 -12.71 -14.46 4.35
N GLU A 45 -12.00 -13.74 5.21
CA GLU A 45 -11.61 -12.35 5.01
C GLU A 45 -10.09 -12.18 4.89
N PRO A 46 -9.46 -12.64 3.78
CA PRO A 46 -8.04 -12.42 3.56
C PRO A 46 -7.79 -10.97 3.11
N SER A 47 -6.65 -10.40 3.52
CA SER A 47 -6.27 -9.00 3.20
C SER A 47 -6.09 -8.72 1.70
N VAL A 48 -6.04 -9.76 0.86
CA VAL A 48 -6.03 -9.61 -0.60
C VAL A 48 -7.33 -8.97 -1.12
N CYS A 49 -8.38 -8.89 -0.30
CA CYS A 49 -9.60 -8.13 -0.59
C CYS A 49 -9.34 -6.64 -0.90
N PHE A 50 -8.19 -6.09 -0.51
CA PHE A 50 -7.80 -4.71 -0.81
C PHE A 50 -7.06 -4.56 -2.15
N TYR A 51 -6.67 -5.64 -2.82
CA TYR A 51 -5.88 -5.58 -4.05
C TYR A 51 -6.59 -4.89 -5.23
N PRO A 52 -7.94 -4.91 -5.36
CA PRO A 52 -8.62 -4.11 -6.38
C PRO A 52 -8.31 -2.61 -6.31
N PHE A 53 -7.96 -2.06 -5.13
CA PHE A 53 -7.56 -0.64 -4.99
C PHE A 53 -6.18 -0.31 -5.58
N LEU A 54 -5.39 -1.33 -5.96
CA LEU A 54 -4.15 -1.15 -6.72
C LEU A 54 -4.41 -0.78 -8.18
N THR A 55 -5.63 -1.02 -8.67
CA THR A 55 -6.00 -0.83 -10.07
C THR A 55 -6.98 0.35 -10.22
N ASP A 56 -7.65 0.44 -11.36
CA ASP A 56 -8.74 1.37 -11.65
C ASP A 56 -10.13 0.70 -11.58
N ILE A 57 -10.20 -0.49 -10.96
CA ILE A 57 -11.45 -1.21 -10.73
C ILE A 57 -12.34 -0.48 -9.72
N THR A 58 -11.76 0.00 -8.61
CA THR A 58 -12.49 0.61 -7.50
C THR A 58 -12.73 2.11 -7.69
N GLY A 59 -13.98 2.55 -7.50
CA GLY A 59 -14.38 3.96 -7.31
C GLY A 59 -14.74 4.34 -5.86
N PRO A 60 -15.18 5.60 -5.61
CA PRO A 60 -15.58 6.10 -4.29
C PRO A 60 -16.62 5.25 -3.55
N GLU A 61 -17.51 4.57 -4.29
CA GLU A 61 -18.53 3.65 -3.79
C GLU A 61 -17.96 2.42 -3.08
N HIS A 62 -16.68 2.09 -3.30
CA HIS A 62 -16.02 0.95 -2.66
C HIS A 62 -15.30 1.33 -1.36
N LEU A 63 -15.25 2.62 -1.00
CA LEU A 63 -14.45 3.10 0.14
C LEU A 63 -14.89 2.54 1.50
N GLY A 64 -16.05 1.90 1.59
CA GLY A 64 -16.46 1.09 2.75
C GLY A 64 -15.44 0.00 3.10
N ALA A 65 -14.83 -0.66 2.10
CA ALA A 65 -13.76 -1.65 2.34
C ALA A 65 -12.57 -1.05 3.08
N ILE A 66 -12.17 0.18 2.72
CA ILE A 66 -11.08 0.86 3.41
C ILE A 66 -11.52 1.31 4.80
N ARG A 67 -12.62 2.05 4.88
CA ARG A 67 -13.04 2.72 6.13
C ARG A 67 -13.53 1.74 7.20
N ASN A 68 -14.29 0.73 6.81
CA ASN A 68 -14.99 -0.16 7.73
C ASN A 68 -14.27 -1.51 7.94
N ARG A 69 -13.35 -1.87 7.04
CA ARG A 69 -12.55 -3.10 7.12
C ARG A 69 -11.08 -2.81 7.37
N LEU A 70 -10.38 -2.16 6.43
CA LEU A 70 -8.93 -1.92 6.56
C LEU A 70 -8.58 -1.11 7.82
N LEU A 71 -9.28 0.02 8.03
CA LEU A 71 -9.03 0.93 9.15
C LEU A 71 -9.70 0.49 10.47
N ASN A 72 -10.34 -0.67 10.49
CA ASN A 72 -10.98 -1.20 11.69
C ASN A 72 -9.97 -2.01 12.53
N PRO A 73 -9.70 -1.63 13.79
CA PRO A 73 -8.74 -2.32 14.67
C PRO A 73 -9.20 -3.70 15.11
N GLU A 74 -10.49 -4.01 15.02
CA GLU A 74 -11.04 -5.35 15.26
C GLU A 74 -10.92 -6.27 14.02
N LYS A 75 -10.38 -5.75 12.91
CA LYS A 75 -10.21 -6.48 11.65
C LYS A 75 -8.77 -6.45 11.17
N PHE A 76 -8.36 -5.40 10.45
CA PHE A 76 -7.04 -5.34 9.80
C PHE A 76 -6.12 -4.24 10.37
N TRP A 77 -6.62 -3.32 11.20
CA TRP A 77 -5.84 -2.18 11.71
C TRP A 77 -5.08 -2.48 13.01
N THR A 78 -4.28 -3.54 12.99
CA THR A 78 -3.43 -3.96 14.11
C THR A 78 -2.25 -3.02 14.35
N LYS A 79 -1.60 -3.17 15.52
CA LYS A 79 -0.41 -2.37 15.90
C LYS A 79 0.74 -2.51 14.90
N TRP A 80 1.09 -3.75 14.56
CA TRP A 80 2.04 -4.07 13.49
C TRP A 80 1.20 -4.49 12.29
N PRO A 81 1.25 -3.75 11.18
CA PRO A 81 0.00 -3.48 10.45
C PRO A 81 -0.51 -4.68 9.68
N VAL A 82 -1.77 -4.61 9.27
CA VAL A 82 -2.46 -5.49 8.31
C VAL A 82 -2.02 -6.95 8.33
N PRO A 83 -2.65 -7.79 9.19
CA PRO A 83 -2.50 -9.23 9.09
C PRO A 83 -3.02 -9.74 7.74
N THR A 84 -2.58 -10.94 7.33
CA THR A 84 -3.05 -11.55 6.07
C THR A 84 -4.51 -12.01 6.08
N SER A 85 -5.11 -12.09 7.27
CA SER A 85 -6.51 -12.42 7.50
C SER A 85 -7.07 -11.48 8.56
N SER A 86 -8.35 -11.14 8.46
CA SER A 86 -9.02 -10.33 9.48
C SER A 86 -8.93 -11.02 10.85
N ILE A 87 -8.81 -10.24 11.94
CA ILE A 87 -8.71 -10.78 13.30
C ILE A 87 -9.94 -11.61 13.68
N ASP A 88 -11.12 -11.27 13.16
CA ASP A 88 -12.38 -11.99 13.39
C ASP A 88 -12.61 -13.18 12.44
N ASP A 89 -11.65 -13.48 11.55
CA ASP A 89 -11.71 -14.69 10.73
C ASP A 89 -11.55 -15.95 11.60
N PRO A 90 -12.35 -17.01 11.39
CA PRO A 90 -12.32 -18.21 12.22
C PRO A 90 -10.98 -18.96 12.21
N PHE A 91 -10.13 -18.70 11.22
CA PHE A 91 -8.79 -19.28 11.12
C PHE A 91 -7.67 -18.27 11.39
N PHE A 92 -8.00 -17.09 11.92
CA PHE A 92 -7.00 -16.12 12.32
C PHE A 92 -6.05 -16.70 13.37
N ASP A 93 -4.75 -16.70 13.08
CA ASP A 93 -3.70 -17.14 14.00
C ASP A 93 -2.44 -16.25 13.90
N PRO A 94 -2.07 -15.53 14.98
CA PRO A 94 -0.89 -14.66 15.01
C PRO A 94 0.42 -15.43 15.27
N GLU A 95 0.35 -16.71 15.66
CA GLU A 95 1.46 -17.56 16.09
C GLU A 95 1.97 -18.50 14.99
N ALA A 96 1.46 -18.36 13.77
CA ALA A 96 1.76 -19.18 12.60
C ALA A 96 1.15 -20.58 12.64
N GLU A 97 0.13 -20.84 13.44
CA GLU A 97 -0.48 -22.15 13.54
C GLU A 97 -1.60 -22.37 12.51
N TRP A 98 -1.61 -23.57 11.94
CA TRP A 98 -2.70 -24.05 11.12
C TRP A 98 -3.02 -25.48 11.51
N LYS A 99 -4.27 -25.72 11.95
CA LYS A 99 -4.74 -27.04 12.39
C LYS A 99 -3.81 -27.67 13.46
N GLY A 100 -3.37 -26.87 14.42
CA GLY A 100 -2.54 -27.29 15.55
C GLY A 100 -1.06 -27.54 15.21
N ARG A 101 -0.57 -27.03 14.08
CA ARG A 101 0.85 -27.10 13.70
C ARG A 101 1.39 -25.74 13.31
N ARG A 102 2.55 -25.38 13.84
CA ARG A 102 3.29 -24.20 13.38
C ARG A 102 3.75 -24.40 11.95
N MET A 103 3.30 -23.50 11.07
CA MET A 103 3.62 -23.49 9.66
C MET A 103 4.85 -22.64 9.38
N SER A 104 5.56 -23.01 8.32
CA SER A 104 6.70 -22.24 7.83
C SER A 104 6.28 -20.95 7.12
N CYS A 105 5.17 -20.98 6.39
CA CYS A 105 4.65 -19.85 5.62
C CYS A 105 3.14 -19.70 5.89
N PRO A 106 2.74 -19.28 7.10
CA PRO A 106 1.33 -19.10 7.46
C PRO A 106 0.71 -17.90 6.76
N TRP A 107 -0.43 -18.07 6.08
CA TRP A 107 -1.20 -16.96 5.49
C TRP A 107 -2.48 -16.67 6.28
N THR A 108 -2.51 -17.08 7.53
CA THR A 108 -3.73 -17.15 8.33
C THR A 108 -3.79 -16.09 9.44
N GLY A 109 -3.00 -15.01 9.40
CA GLY A 109 -3.11 -13.96 10.42
C GLY A 109 -1.81 -13.24 10.76
N ARG A 110 -0.66 -13.79 10.37
CA ARG A 110 0.61 -13.06 10.49
C ARG A 110 0.72 -11.94 9.48
N VAL A 111 1.57 -10.97 9.79
CA VAL A 111 1.85 -9.82 8.93
C VAL A 111 2.96 -10.16 7.98
N TRP A 112 2.73 -10.04 6.68
CA TRP A 112 3.77 -10.24 5.67
C TRP A 112 4.15 -8.88 5.08
N PRO A 113 5.45 -8.51 5.03
CA PRO A 113 5.89 -7.29 4.37
C PRO A 113 5.39 -7.15 2.93
N MET A 114 5.29 -8.27 2.21
CA MET A 114 4.71 -8.31 0.86
C MET A 114 3.27 -7.79 0.85
N THR A 115 2.40 -8.35 1.67
CA THR A 115 1.00 -7.92 1.78
C THR A 115 0.93 -6.48 2.24
N ASN A 116 1.76 -6.08 3.19
CA ASN A 116 1.78 -4.71 3.71
C ASN A 116 2.23 -3.70 2.67
N SER A 117 3.18 -4.03 1.78
CA SER A 117 3.55 -3.14 0.69
C SER A 117 2.41 -2.98 -0.33
N HIS A 118 1.64 -4.04 -0.60
CA HIS A 118 0.44 -3.95 -1.43
C HIS A 118 -0.67 -3.11 -0.76
N VAL A 119 -0.97 -3.36 0.51
CA VAL A 119 -2.06 -2.66 1.20
C VAL A 119 -1.71 -1.19 1.46
N ALA A 120 -0.43 -0.89 1.73
CA ALA A 120 0.08 0.48 1.75
C ALA A 120 -0.10 1.20 0.42
N GLU A 121 0.27 0.56 -0.68
CA GLU A 121 0.07 1.08 -2.02
C GLU A 121 -1.42 1.34 -2.30
N ALA A 122 -2.29 0.37 -2.00
CA ALA A 122 -3.73 0.46 -2.18
C ALA A 122 -4.33 1.65 -1.41
N LEU A 123 -4.02 1.77 -0.12
CA LEU A 123 -4.52 2.84 0.74
C LEU A 123 -4.00 4.21 0.29
N ALA A 124 -2.71 4.32 -0.04
CA ALA A 124 -2.12 5.55 -0.54
C ALA A 124 -2.71 5.97 -1.89
N ARG A 125 -2.91 5.03 -2.83
CA ARG A 125 -3.59 5.31 -4.11
C ARG A 125 -5.04 5.75 -3.89
N ALA A 126 -5.78 5.11 -3.00
CA ALA A 126 -7.13 5.54 -2.63
C ALA A 126 -7.12 6.97 -2.05
N ALA A 127 -6.13 7.30 -1.22
CA ALA A 127 -5.96 8.65 -0.68
C ALA A 127 -5.72 9.71 -1.76
N LEU A 128 -4.93 9.40 -2.79
CA LEU A 128 -4.65 10.33 -3.88
C LEU A 128 -5.78 10.42 -4.90
N ARG A 129 -6.45 9.31 -5.22
CA ARG A 129 -7.40 9.22 -6.34
C ARG A 129 -8.87 9.36 -5.93
N LEU A 130 -9.23 8.93 -4.73
CA LEU A 130 -10.63 8.74 -4.34
C LEU A 130 -11.04 9.65 -3.18
N ASP A 131 -10.24 9.70 -2.10
CA ASP A 131 -10.57 10.49 -0.92
C ASP A 131 -9.33 10.93 -0.13
N ARG A 132 -9.03 12.24 -0.19
CA ARG A 132 -7.85 12.83 0.46
C ARG A 132 -7.85 12.68 1.99
N ARG A 133 -9.01 12.43 2.62
CA ARG A 133 -9.08 12.17 4.07
C ARG A 133 -8.35 10.89 4.48
N LEU A 134 -8.06 10.00 3.54
CA LEU A 134 -7.27 8.78 3.78
C LEU A 134 -5.75 9.04 3.80
N ALA A 135 -5.29 10.27 3.53
CA ALA A 135 -3.86 10.58 3.45
C ALA A 135 -3.12 10.38 4.78
N GLU A 136 -3.75 10.75 5.91
CA GLU A 136 -3.19 10.54 7.25
C GLU A 136 -3.12 9.04 7.60
N PRO A 137 -4.22 8.24 7.47
CA PRO A 137 -4.13 6.79 7.64
C PRO A 137 -3.09 6.11 6.74
N ALA A 138 -2.97 6.53 5.48
CA ALA A 138 -1.97 6.00 4.56
C ALA A 138 -0.53 6.26 5.07
N ALA A 139 -0.25 7.50 5.50
CA ALA A 139 1.04 7.86 6.08
C ALA A 139 1.32 7.09 7.38
N GLU A 140 0.31 6.91 8.23
CA GLU A 140 0.41 6.11 9.46
C GLU A 140 0.77 4.65 9.13
N LEU A 141 0.04 4.00 8.22
CA LEU A 141 0.29 2.61 7.87
C LEU A 141 1.69 2.39 7.31
N ILE A 142 2.14 3.25 6.38
CA ILE A 142 3.50 3.18 5.84
C ILE A 142 4.55 3.36 6.95
N THR A 143 4.32 4.30 7.87
CA THR A 143 5.23 4.55 9.00
C THR A 143 5.33 3.33 9.92
N ARG A 144 4.19 2.73 10.29
CA ARG A 144 4.17 1.53 11.14
C ARG A 144 4.79 0.32 10.43
N PHE A 145 4.55 0.17 9.12
CA PHE A 145 5.17 -0.88 8.32
C PHE A 145 6.69 -0.76 8.31
N ILE A 146 7.24 0.44 8.09
CA ILE A 146 8.68 0.70 8.17
C ILE A 146 9.20 0.39 9.57
N LYS A 147 8.53 0.87 10.62
CA LYS A 147 8.94 0.65 12.01
C LYS A 147 8.94 -0.82 12.43
N MET A 148 8.04 -1.64 11.89
CA MET A 148 7.99 -3.08 12.17
C MET A 148 9.30 -3.80 11.83
N MET A 149 10.03 -3.29 10.84
CA MET A 149 11.28 -3.84 10.33
C MET A 149 12.52 -3.38 11.12
N PHE A 150 12.34 -3.04 12.40
CA PHE A 150 13.41 -2.71 13.35
C PHE A 150 13.24 -3.55 14.61
N PHE A 151 14.28 -4.30 14.97
CA PHE A 151 14.24 -5.23 16.09
C PHE A 151 13.95 -4.49 17.39
N ASP A 152 12.89 -4.88 18.11
CA ASP A 152 12.48 -4.23 19.36
C ASP A 152 12.38 -2.69 19.26
N GLN A 153 12.11 -2.16 18.05
CA GLN A 153 12.11 -0.72 17.74
C GLN A 153 13.47 -0.02 17.87
N ASP A 154 14.56 -0.78 17.90
CA ASP A 154 15.92 -0.26 17.81
C ASP A 154 16.25 0.14 16.36
N LEU A 155 16.40 1.45 16.13
CA LEU A 155 16.68 2.01 14.81
C LEU A 155 18.05 1.63 14.26
N ASP A 156 18.98 1.18 15.12
CA ASP A 156 20.30 0.70 14.71
C ASP A 156 20.27 -0.78 14.29
N ARG A 157 19.11 -1.44 14.39
CA ARG A 157 18.91 -2.87 14.07
C ARG A 157 17.79 -3.10 13.06
N PRO A 158 17.93 -2.64 11.80
CA PRO A 158 16.99 -2.96 10.74
C PRO A 158 16.97 -4.47 10.47
N ASN A 159 15.84 -4.97 10.00
CA ASN A 159 15.65 -6.35 9.57
C ASN A 159 14.58 -6.45 8.47
N CYS A 160 14.47 -7.60 7.82
CA CYS A 160 13.36 -7.90 6.94
C CYS A 160 13.10 -9.41 6.93
N TYR A 161 12.20 -9.87 7.79
CA TYR A 161 11.77 -11.26 7.87
C TYR A 161 10.57 -11.52 6.95
N GLU A 162 10.31 -12.80 6.66
CA GLU A 162 9.14 -13.21 5.86
C GLU A 162 7.82 -12.73 6.48
N HIS A 163 7.66 -12.86 7.79
CA HIS A 163 6.44 -12.45 8.47
C HIS A 163 6.62 -12.15 9.97
N TYR A 164 5.68 -11.38 10.52
CA TYR A 164 5.71 -10.82 11.87
C TYR A 164 4.40 -11.11 12.59
N ASN A 165 4.41 -11.08 13.92
CA ASN A 165 3.17 -11.16 14.70
C ASN A 165 2.47 -9.77 14.70
N PRO A 166 1.17 -9.69 14.37
CA PRO A 166 0.45 -8.41 14.23
C PRO A 166 0.29 -7.60 15.52
N PHE A 167 0.42 -8.23 16.68
CA PHE A 167 0.24 -7.61 18.00
C PHE A 167 1.57 -7.27 18.66
N THR A 168 2.53 -8.19 18.60
CA THR A 168 3.82 -8.05 19.29
C THR A 168 4.91 -7.48 18.39
N GLY A 169 4.83 -7.72 17.08
CA GLY A 169 5.86 -7.30 16.11
C GLY A 169 7.03 -8.27 16.07
N MET A 170 6.92 -9.39 16.79
CA MET A 170 7.96 -10.41 16.80
C MET A 170 8.10 -11.01 15.40
N PRO A 171 9.29 -10.93 14.77
CA PRO A 171 9.53 -11.58 13.48
C PRO A 171 9.47 -13.09 13.60
N CYS A 172 9.43 -13.78 12.47
CA CYS A 172 9.51 -15.24 12.39
C CYS A 172 10.93 -15.76 12.67
N LEU A 173 11.48 -15.47 13.86
CA LEU A 173 12.83 -15.87 14.26
C LEU A 173 13.12 -17.36 14.07
N TYR A 174 12.12 -18.22 14.28
CA TYR A 174 12.23 -19.66 14.08
C TYR A 174 12.49 -20.08 12.62
N ARG A 175 12.21 -19.20 11.64
CA ARG A 175 12.56 -19.39 10.23
C ARG A 175 14.02 -19.02 9.96
N GLY A 176 14.55 -18.04 10.70
CA GLY A 176 15.92 -17.56 10.55
C GLY A 176 16.22 -16.84 9.24
N VAL A 177 15.20 -16.51 8.43
CA VAL A 177 15.36 -15.82 7.15
C VAL A 177 15.20 -14.32 7.36
N ASP A 178 16.33 -13.64 7.58
CA ASP A 178 16.45 -12.18 7.56
C ASP A 178 16.82 -11.67 6.15
N ASP A 179 16.74 -10.37 5.92
CA ASP A 179 16.99 -9.70 4.63
C ASP A 179 16.16 -10.27 3.46
N TYR A 180 14.93 -10.70 3.76
CA TYR A 180 14.02 -11.33 2.81
C TYR A 180 13.43 -10.33 1.81
N GLN A 181 13.82 -10.45 0.54
CA GLN A 181 13.37 -9.54 -0.51
C GLN A 181 12.08 -10.02 -1.19
N HIS A 182 10.93 -9.68 -0.59
CA HIS A 182 9.60 -9.96 -1.17
C HIS A 182 8.61 -8.80 -0.99
N SER A 183 9.11 -7.59 -0.74
CA SER A 183 8.30 -6.38 -0.50
C SER A 183 9.03 -5.13 -0.98
N TRP A 184 8.31 -4.01 -1.05
CA TRP A 184 8.89 -2.71 -1.43
C TRP A 184 8.56 -1.63 -0.40
N VAL A 185 9.59 -0.96 0.10
CA VAL A 185 9.47 0.20 1.00
C VAL A 185 10.06 1.46 0.37
N VAL A 186 11.19 1.34 -0.32
CA VAL A 186 11.84 2.47 -0.99
C VAL A 186 10.91 3.13 -2.01
N ASP A 187 10.16 2.32 -2.76
CA ASP A 187 9.16 2.82 -3.72
C ASP A 187 8.01 3.58 -3.03
N LEU A 188 7.54 3.11 -1.87
CA LEU A 188 6.54 3.83 -1.06
C LEU A 188 7.09 5.18 -0.55
N ILE A 189 8.36 5.22 -0.12
CA ILE A 189 9.03 6.45 0.32
C ILE A 189 9.12 7.44 -0.83
N ILE A 190 9.58 7.01 -2.00
CA ILE A 190 9.71 7.87 -3.18
C ILE A 190 8.34 8.40 -3.63
N LYS A 191 7.34 7.53 -3.74
CA LYS A 191 6.01 7.91 -4.24
C LYS A 191 5.21 8.73 -3.24
N TYR A 192 5.28 8.43 -1.95
CA TYR A 192 4.33 8.99 -0.98
C TYR A 192 4.96 9.90 0.07
N VAL A 193 6.20 9.66 0.49
CA VAL A 193 6.90 10.63 1.38
C VAL A 193 7.35 11.82 0.55
N ALA A 194 8.11 11.57 -0.52
CA ALA A 194 8.56 12.62 -1.41
C ALA A 194 7.51 13.03 -2.47
N GLY A 195 6.51 12.18 -2.72
CA GLY A 195 5.38 12.51 -3.57
C GLY A 195 5.56 12.23 -5.06
N VAL A 196 6.67 11.64 -5.52
CA VAL A 196 6.92 11.52 -6.98
C VAL A 196 5.99 10.48 -7.61
N GLN A 197 5.04 10.93 -8.44
CA GLN A 197 4.03 10.09 -9.08
C GLN A 197 4.33 9.92 -10.58
N PRO A 198 4.68 8.71 -11.05
CA PRO A 198 4.90 8.45 -12.48
C PRO A 198 3.66 8.78 -13.32
N GLN A 199 3.86 9.45 -14.46
CA GLN A 199 2.81 9.85 -15.39
C GLN A 199 3.02 9.22 -16.78
N PRO A 200 1.94 8.93 -17.52
CA PRO A 200 2.06 8.49 -18.92
C PRO A 200 2.56 9.63 -19.82
N THR A 201 2.17 10.87 -19.54
CA THR A 201 2.55 12.10 -20.25
C THR A 201 3.95 12.61 -19.86
N PRO A 202 4.57 13.53 -20.61
CA PRO A 202 5.83 14.19 -20.24
C PRO A 202 5.62 15.23 -19.13
N THR A 203 5.01 14.82 -18.02
CA THR A 203 4.78 15.64 -16.84
C THR A 203 5.32 14.93 -15.60
N LEU A 204 5.79 15.73 -14.65
CA LEU A 204 6.15 15.32 -13.31
C LEU A 204 5.04 15.76 -12.36
N VAL A 205 4.44 14.80 -11.66
CA VAL A 205 3.52 15.06 -10.55
C VAL A 205 4.25 14.77 -9.24
N VAL A 206 4.17 15.72 -8.30
CA VAL A 206 4.67 15.59 -6.93
C VAL A 206 3.50 15.80 -5.98
N ASP A 207 3.03 14.75 -5.32
CA ASP A 207 1.88 14.75 -4.40
C ASP A 207 2.20 13.96 -3.12
N PRO A 208 2.90 14.58 -2.15
CA PRO A 208 3.31 13.92 -0.92
C PRO A 208 2.13 13.73 0.05
N LEU A 209 2.19 12.67 0.86
CA LEU A 209 1.29 12.42 1.98
C LEU A 209 1.83 13.06 3.28
N PRO A 210 0.97 13.32 4.29
CA PRO A 210 1.36 14.05 5.50
C PRO A 210 2.05 13.15 6.54
N PHE A 211 3.32 12.80 6.32
CA PHE A 211 4.12 12.00 7.26
C PHE A 211 4.58 12.74 8.53
N GLY A 212 4.22 14.02 8.70
CA GLY A 212 4.64 14.82 9.86
C GLY A 212 6.15 15.15 9.91
N LEU A 213 6.86 15.00 8.78
CA LEU A 213 8.29 15.31 8.70
C LEU A 213 8.53 16.84 8.65
N LYS A 214 9.45 17.33 9.49
CA LYS A 214 9.87 18.74 9.48
C LYS A 214 10.57 19.16 8.19
N GLN A 215 11.31 18.21 7.60
CA GLN A 215 12.03 18.40 6.34
C GLN A 215 12.38 17.06 5.70
N PHE A 216 12.54 17.04 4.38
CA PHE A 216 13.15 15.94 3.64
C PHE A 216 13.80 16.43 2.34
N THR A 217 14.67 15.61 1.77
CA THR A 217 15.20 15.80 0.41
C THR A 217 15.26 14.45 -0.30
N LEU A 218 14.61 14.36 -1.45
CA LEU A 218 14.81 13.32 -2.44
C LEU A 218 15.61 13.95 -3.58
N ASP A 219 16.78 13.42 -3.90
CA ASP A 219 17.71 13.99 -4.88
C ASP A 219 18.14 12.93 -5.91
N ARG A 220 18.57 13.39 -7.08
CA ARG A 220 19.07 12.56 -8.19
C ARG A 220 18.11 11.47 -8.66
N VAL A 221 16.80 11.77 -8.70
CA VAL A 221 15.82 10.86 -9.32
C VAL A 221 15.89 11.02 -10.84
N ARG A 222 16.15 9.93 -11.56
CA ARG A 222 16.11 9.91 -13.02
C ARG A 222 14.66 9.69 -13.47
N TYR A 223 14.06 10.68 -14.11
CA TYR A 223 12.66 10.58 -14.58
C TYR A 223 12.50 11.19 -15.97
N LYS A 224 12.05 10.35 -16.93
CA LYS A 224 11.79 10.73 -18.34
C LYS A 224 12.90 11.57 -19.01
N GLY A 225 14.17 11.26 -18.73
CA GLY A 225 15.28 11.98 -19.35
C GLY A 225 15.78 13.19 -18.57
N HIS A 226 15.19 13.52 -17.41
CA HIS A 226 15.61 14.61 -16.53
C HIS A 226 16.12 14.15 -15.16
N TRP A 227 16.89 15.00 -14.49
CA TRP A 227 17.25 14.83 -13.09
C TRP A 227 16.29 15.63 -12.21
N VAL A 228 15.59 14.92 -11.32
CA VAL A 228 14.58 15.50 -10.44
C VAL A 228 15.08 15.52 -9.00
N LYS A 229 14.85 16.64 -8.33
CA LYS A 229 15.03 16.81 -6.88
C LYS A 229 13.76 17.39 -6.27
N VAL A 230 13.32 16.81 -5.16
CA VAL A 230 12.19 17.28 -4.35
C VAL A 230 12.68 17.58 -2.94
N THR A 231 12.38 18.78 -2.44
CA THR A 231 12.74 19.17 -1.07
C THR A 231 11.51 19.67 -0.35
N TRP A 232 11.42 19.37 0.95
CA TRP A 232 10.42 19.93 1.85
C TRP A 232 11.12 20.47 3.10
N SER A 233 10.62 21.60 3.61
CA SER A 233 10.87 22.04 4.98
C SER A 233 9.73 22.96 5.42
N GLU A 234 9.38 22.97 6.70
CA GLU A 234 8.31 23.83 7.23
C GLU A 234 8.48 25.32 6.88
N LYS A 235 9.73 25.81 6.83
CA LYS A 235 10.04 27.20 6.46
C LYS A 235 10.16 27.43 4.95
N GLY A 236 10.72 26.46 4.23
CA GLY A 236 11.03 26.59 2.79
C GLY A 236 9.85 26.23 1.87
N GLY A 237 8.88 25.47 2.38
CA GLY A 237 7.83 24.85 1.59
C GLY A 237 8.32 23.65 0.77
N LEU A 238 7.41 23.09 -0.05
CA LEU A 238 7.70 22.04 -1.02
C LEU A 238 8.30 22.68 -2.27
N ARG A 239 9.46 22.20 -2.72
CA ARG A 239 10.15 22.70 -3.92
C ARG A 239 10.56 21.54 -4.81
N VAL A 240 10.37 21.73 -6.11
CA VAL A 240 10.71 20.76 -7.16
C VAL A 240 11.75 21.39 -8.08
N PHE A 241 12.80 20.65 -8.38
CA PHE A 241 13.86 21.05 -9.29
C PHE A 241 13.98 20.03 -10.42
N VAL A 242 14.18 20.53 -11.63
CA VAL A 242 14.41 19.75 -12.86
C VAL A 242 15.72 20.25 -13.46
N ASP A 243 16.67 19.34 -13.64
CA ASP A 243 18.02 19.62 -14.17
C ASP A 243 18.72 20.81 -13.45
N GLY A 244 18.62 20.80 -12.12
CA GLY A 244 19.23 21.79 -11.24
C GLY A 244 18.50 23.13 -11.14
N LYS A 245 17.45 23.36 -11.93
CA LYS A 245 16.63 24.59 -11.88
C LYS A 245 15.36 24.36 -11.09
N GLN A 246 14.99 25.29 -10.21
CA GLN A 246 13.72 25.21 -9.49
C GLN A 246 12.56 25.40 -10.46
N ALA A 247 11.77 24.35 -10.66
CA ALA A 247 10.64 24.36 -11.59
C ALA A 247 9.33 24.78 -10.90
N ALA A 248 9.16 24.46 -9.61
CA ALA A 248 7.95 24.81 -8.87
C ALA A 248 8.18 24.91 -7.36
N ARG A 249 7.28 25.62 -6.68
CA ARG A 249 7.21 25.74 -5.22
C ARG A 249 5.76 25.80 -4.73
N ARG A 250 5.50 25.23 -3.55
CA ARG A 250 4.30 25.45 -2.73
C ARG A 250 4.71 25.75 -1.28
N PRO A 251 4.00 26.66 -0.58
CA PRO A 251 4.29 26.92 0.83
C PRO A 251 3.93 25.73 1.74
N ARG A 252 3.00 24.88 1.30
CA ARG A 252 2.50 23.69 2.03
C ARG A 252 2.79 22.41 1.26
N LEU A 253 2.66 21.25 1.93
CA LEU A 253 2.69 19.92 1.32
C LEU A 253 1.40 19.70 0.50
N GLU A 254 1.43 20.14 -0.75
CA GLU A 254 0.31 20.10 -1.68
C GLU A 254 0.79 19.58 -3.05
N ARG A 255 -0.13 19.05 -3.84
CA ARG A 255 0.14 18.55 -5.20
C ARG A 255 0.76 19.64 -6.08
N ILE A 256 1.84 19.29 -6.76
CA ILE A 256 2.52 20.08 -7.78
C ILE A 256 2.55 19.27 -9.08
N GLU A 257 2.31 19.93 -10.20
CA GLU A 257 2.48 19.37 -11.54
C GLU A 257 3.42 20.27 -12.35
N VAL A 258 4.42 19.66 -13.00
CA VAL A 258 5.47 20.33 -13.75
C VAL A 258 5.59 19.68 -15.13
N PRO A 259 5.44 20.43 -16.24
CA PRO A 259 5.82 19.95 -17.56
C PRO A 259 7.34 19.70 -17.63
N LEU A 260 7.74 18.61 -18.28
CA LEU A 260 9.16 18.25 -18.47
C LEU A 260 9.64 18.57 -19.89
#